data_AF-A0AA43KTK9-F1
#
_entry.id   AF-A0AA43KTK9-F1
#
_cell.length_a   1.000
_cell.length_b   1.000
_cell.length_c   1.000
_cell.angle_alpha   90.00
_cell.angle_beta   90.00
_cell.angle_gamma   90.00
#
_symmetry.space_group_name_H-M   'P 1'
#
loop_
_entity.id
_entity.type
_entity.pdbx_description
1 polymer ?
#
loop_
_entity_poly.entity_id
_entity_poly.type
_entity_poly.pdbx_seq_one_letter_code
_entity_poly.pdbx_strand_id
1 'polypeptide(L)'
;MGLCTPAMRSSIIETLIEKEYIERDGIHLLPTKKGLFIYEAVKNMRIADAELAAGWEQAIRKIEKDSGFLSTFLEAFKIHTR
;
A
#
# COMPACT_ATOMS: atom_id res chain seq x y z
N MET A 1 -13.81 5.94 9.45
CA MET A 1 -13.62 4.74 8.60
C MET A 1 -12.47 5.01 7.64
N GLY A 2 -11.37 4.24 7.69
CA GLY A 2 -10.18 4.34 6.81
C GLY A 2 -10.47 3.95 5.36
N LEU A 3 -9.63 4.38 4.40
CA LEU A 3 -9.93 4.32 2.96
C LEU A 3 -9.73 2.92 2.40
N CYS A 4 -9.05 2.05 3.13
CA CYS A 4 -9.13 0.61 2.91
C CYS A 4 -10.55 0.08 3.14
N THR A 5 -11.42 0.26 2.14
CA THR A 5 -12.71 -0.44 2.07
C THR A 5 -12.45 -1.95 2.08
N PRO A 6 -13.42 -2.77 2.52
CA PRO A 6 -13.31 -4.21 2.42
C PRO A 6 -12.91 -4.70 1.02
N ALA A 7 -13.36 -4.01 -0.03
CA ALA A 7 -13.01 -4.31 -1.43
C ALA A 7 -11.52 -4.07 -1.74
N MET A 8 -10.94 -2.95 -1.28
CA MET A 8 -9.50 -2.68 -1.49
C MET A 8 -8.63 -3.68 -0.75
N ARG A 9 -9.01 -4.07 0.48
CA ARG A 9 -8.28 -5.11 1.22
C ARG A 9 -8.27 -6.44 0.46
N SER A 10 -9.40 -6.81 -0.13
CA SER A 10 -9.49 -8.00 -0.98
C SER A 10 -8.57 -7.88 -2.19
N SER A 11 -8.61 -6.77 -2.93
CA SER A 11 -7.77 -6.57 -4.12
C SER A 11 -6.27 -6.61 -3.82
N ILE A 12 -5.83 -6.08 -2.67
CA ILE A 12 -4.42 -6.14 -2.25
C ILE A 12 -4.02 -7.59 -1.96
N ILE A 13 -4.86 -8.35 -1.22
CA ILE A 13 -4.59 -9.76 -0.92
C ILE A 13 -4.49 -10.57 -2.20
N GLU A 14 -5.44 -10.41 -3.14
CA GLU A 14 -5.39 -11.09 -4.45
C GLU A 14 -4.11 -10.75 -5.20
N THR A 15 -3.69 -9.47 -5.23
CA THR A 15 -2.44 -9.06 -5.87
C THR A 15 -1.22 -9.74 -5.25
N LEU A 16 -1.16 -9.85 -3.92
CA LEU A 16 -0.05 -10.50 -3.22
C LEU A 16 -0.01 -12.02 -3.50
N ILE A 17 -1.17 -12.67 -3.68
CA ILE A 17 -1.28 -14.08 -4.08
C ILE A 17 -0.85 -14.24 -5.55
N GLU A 18 -1.36 -13.42 -6.47
CA GLU A 18 -1.00 -13.44 -7.89
C GLU A 18 0.50 -13.23 -8.13
N LYS A 19 1.14 -12.41 -7.28
CA LYS A 19 2.60 -12.19 -7.31
C LYS A 19 3.40 -13.25 -6.55
N GLU A 20 2.73 -14.22 -5.94
CA GLU A 20 3.32 -15.31 -5.16
C GLU A 20 4.16 -14.79 -3.97
N TYR A 21 3.78 -13.66 -3.38
CA TYR A 21 4.42 -13.15 -2.16
C TYR A 21 3.80 -13.77 -0.92
N ILE A 22 2.53 -14.14 -0.99
CA ILE A 22 1.82 -14.89 0.04
C ILE A 22 1.06 -16.05 -0.61
N GLU A 23 0.76 -17.08 0.17
CA GLU A 23 -0.08 -18.20 -0.22
C GLU A 23 -1.21 -18.39 0.79
N ARG A 24 -2.28 -19.06 0.37
CA ARG A 24 -3.45 -19.32 1.21
C ARG A 24 -3.43 -20.76 1.70
N ASP A 25 -3.39 -20.92 3.01
CA ASP A 25 -3.53 -22.21 3.68
C ASP A 25 -4.83 -22.21 4.50
N GLY A 26 -5.92 -22.62 3.86
CA GLY A 26 -7.27 -22.52 4.41
C GLY A 26 -7.67 -21.07 4.74
N ILE A 27 -7.79 -20.77 6.03
CA ILE A 27 -8.08 -19.42 6.53
C ILE A 27 -6.83 -18.58 6.80
N HIS A 28 -5.64 -19.17 6.68
CA HIS A 28 -4.36 -18.52 6.94
C HIS A 28 -3.75 -17.98 5.65
N LEU A 29 -3.02 -16.87 5.78
CA LEU A 29 -2.14 -16.33 4.74
C LEU A 29 -0.71 -16.50 5.21
N LEU A 30 0.08 -17.25 4.45
CA LEU A 30 1.46 -17.58 4.78
C LEU A 30 2.42 -16.86 3.81
N PRO A 31 3.53 -16.28 4.29
CA PRO A 31 4.52 -15.69 3.40
C PRO A 31 5.28 -16.76 2.64
N THR A 32 5.50 -16.54 1.34
CA THR A 32 6.39 -17.40 0.57
C THR A 32 7.85 -16.99 0.79
N LYS A 33 8.80 -17.81 0.33
CA LYS A 33 10.23 -17.42 0.32
C LYS A 33 10.48 -16.13 -0.47
N LYS A 34 9.76 -15.94 -1.57
CA LYS A 34 9.82 -14.75 -2.43
C LYS A 34 9.28 -13.52 -1.70
N GLY A 35 8.12 -13.66 -1.04
CA GLY A 35 7.54 -12.59 -0.24
C GLY A 35 8.44 -12.18 0.93
N LEU A 36 9.04 -13.15 1.62
CA LEU A 36 9.97 -12.89 2.72
C LEU A 36 11.23 -12.17 2.24
N PHE A 37 11.78 -12.56 1.08
CA PHE A 37 12.92 -11.87 0.49
C PHE A 37 12.63 -10.39 0.20
N ILE A 38 11.47 -10.11 -0.42
CA ILE A 38 11.05 -8.74 -0.70
C ILE A 38 10.82 -7.96 0.60
N TYR A 39 10.13 -8.55 1.57
CA TYR A 39 9.91 -7.95 2.88
C TYR A 39 11.24 -7.56 3.54
N GLU A 40 12.20 -8.48 3.61
CA GLU A 40 13.53 -8.21 4.18
C GLU A 40 14.27 -7.08 3.46
N ALA A 41 14.14 -6.99 2.13
CA ALA A 41 14.78 -5.95 1.34
C ALA A 41 14.19 -4.55 1.60
N VAL A 42 12.89 -4.44 1.90
CA VAL A 42 12.19 -3.15 1.99
C VAL A 42 11.76 -2.75 3.40
N LYS A 43 11.76 -3.64 4.39
CA LYS A 43 11.17 -3.40 5.73
C LYS A 43 11.74 -2.19 6.48
N ASN A 44 12.97 -1.78 6.17
CA ASN A 44 13.62 -0.61 6.78
C ASN A 44 13.59 0.64 5.87
N MET A 45 12.95 0.56 4.71
CA MET A 45 12.79 1.67 3.78
C MET A 45 11.50 2.42 4.09
N ARG A 46 11.53 3.75 3.92
CA ARG A 46 10.35 4.61 4.13
C ARG A 46 9.13 4.19 3.30
N ILE A 47 9.33 3.53 2.15
CA ILE A 47 8.25 3.02 1.30
C ILE A 47 7.45 1.88 1.94
N ALA A 48 8.02 1.15 2.89
CA ALA A 48 7.35 0.09 3.64
C ALA A 48 6.70 0.59 4.94
N ASP A 49 6.78 1.90 5.22
CA ASP A 49 6.22 2.51 6.42
C ASP A 49 4.69 2.60 6.32
N ALA A 50 4.00 1.96 7.27
CA ALA A 50 2.54 1.98 7.36
C ALA A 50 1.99 3.40 7.61
N GLU A 51 2.74 4.26 8.29
CA GLU A 51 2.35 5.66 8.50
C GLU A 51 2.39 6.46 7.20
N LEU A 52 3.34 6.16 6.30
CA LEU A 52 3.40 6.79 4.99
C LEU A 52 2.17 6.43 4.14
N ALA A 53 1.79 5.14 4.13
CA ALA A 53 0.58 4.67 3.44
C ALA A 53 -0.69 5.31 4.03
N ALA A 54 -0.79 5.42 5.36
CA ALA A 54 -1.90 6.10 6.02
C ALA A 54 -1.94 7.61 5.69
N GLY A 55 -0.78 8.26 5.59
CA GLY A 55 -0.66 9.65 5.16
C GLY A 55 -1.16 9.86 3.73
N TRP A 56 -0.83 8.92 2.82
CA TRP A 56 -1.30 8.96 1.44
C TRP A 56 -2.82 8.76 1.35
N GLU A 57 -3.39 7.83 2.12
CA GLU A 57 -4.86 7.68 2.22
C GLU A 57 -5.52 8.97 2.67
N GLN A 58 -4.99 9.65 3.71
CA GLN A 58 -5.55 10.90 4.19
C GLN A 58 -5.47 12.02 3.15
N ALA A 59 -4.38 12.08 2.40
CA ALA A 59 -4.21 13.06 1.33
C ALA A 59 -5.18 12.82 0.17
N ILE A 60 -5.39 11.56 -0.24
CA ILE A 60 -6.37 11.20 -1.28
C ILE A 60 -7.79 11.61 -0.85
N ARG A 61 -8.19 11.38 0.41
CA ARG A 61 -9.50 11.86 0.92
C ARG A 61 -9.65 13.37 0.87
N LYS A 62 -8.57 14.10 1.16
CA LYS A 62 -8.58 15.55 1.10
C LYS A 62 -8.77 16.02 -0.34
N ILE A 63 -8.18 15.35 -1.32
CA ILE A 63 -8.40 15.62 -2.76
C ILE A 63 -9.84 15.33 -3.17
N GLU A 64 -10.41 14.21 -2.72
CA GLU A 64 -11.82 13.86 -3.02
C GLU A 64 -12.80 14.89 -2.43
N LYS A 65 -12.45 15.52 -1.32
CA LYS A 65 -13.27 16.54 -0.64
C LYS A 65 -12.99 17.96 -1.15
N ASP A 66 -11.78 18.23 -1.65
CA ASP A 66 -11.31 19.52 -2.15
C ASP A 66 -10.35 19.31 -3.33
N SER A 67 -10.87 19.50 -4.54
CA SER A 67 -10.17 19.28 -5.82
C SER A 67 -9.01 20.23 -6.07
N GLY A 68 -8.84 21.29 -5.26
CA GLY A 68 -7.69 22.20 -5.32
C GLY A 68 -6.36 21.59 -4.83
N PHE A 69 -6.41 20.47 -4.10
CA PHE A 69 -5.21 19.84 -3.50
C PHE A 69 -4.47 18.86 -4.42
N LEU A 70 -5.06 18.50 -5.58
CA LEU A 70 -4.50 17.49 -6.49
C LEU A 70 -3.12 17.89 -7.04
N SER A 71 -2.94 19.15 -7.42
CA SER A 71 -1.67 19.65 -7.97
C SER A 71 -0.54 19.61 -6.93
N THR A 72 -0.83 19.95 -5.68
CA THR A 72 0.14 19.91 -4.57
C THR A 72 0.52 18.49 -4.19
N PHE A 73 -0.44 17.57 -4.22
CA PHE A 73 -0.21 16.15 -3.95
C PHE A 73 0.69 15.49 -5.01
N LEU A 74 0.45 15.77 -6.29
CA LEU A 74 1.25 15.20 -7.38
C LEU A 74 2.71 15.67 -7.36
N GLU A 75 2.98 16.91 -6.95
CA GLU A 75 4.35 17.40 -6.76
C GLU A 75 5.07 16.70 -5.59
N ALA A 76 4.36 16.38 -4.49
CA ALA A 76 4.93 15.62 -3.38
C ALA A 76 5.27 14.16 -3.75
N PHE A 77 4.50 13.56 -4.68
CA PHE A 77 4.76 12.22 -5.22
C PHE A 77 6.02 12.18 -6.08
N LYS A 78 6.25 13.17 -6.95
CA LYS A 78 7.44 13.24 -7.81
C LYS A 78 8.75 13.31 -7.02
N ILE A 79 8.73 13.90 -5.83
CA ILE A 79 9.93 14.02 -4.97
C ILE A 79 10.32 12.67 -4.32
N HIS A 80 9.37 11.73 -4.18
CA HIS A 80 9.61 10.42 -3.53
C HIS A 80 10.01 9.30 -4.48
N THR A 81 10.05 9.56 -5.80
CA THR A 81 10.48 8.59 -6.81
C THR A 81 11.78 9.08 -7.43
N ARG A 82 12.92 8.71 -6.83
CA ARG A 82 14.25 8.86 -7.45
C ARG A 82 15.08 7.62 -7.22
#